data_AF-A0A923GBY4-F1
#
_entry.id   AF-A0A923GBY4-F1
#
_cell.length_a   1.000
_cell.length_b   1.000
_cell.length_c   1.000
_cell.angle_alpha   90.00
_cell.angle_beta   90.00
_cell.angle_gamma   90.00
#
_symmetry.space_group_name_H-M   'P 1'
#
loop_
_entity.id
_entity.type
_entity.pdbx_description
1 polymer ?
#
loop_
_entity_poly.entity_id
_entity_poly.type
_entity_poly.pdbx_seq_one_letter_code
_entity_poly.pdbx_strand_id
1 'polypeptide(L)'
;MAGIPQPWLDELGDQSALVTNPDGRAAVLNEMAYAASRRREVDAGVLSDMLELAEAARTWALLEHEEAWAIGLLRYESAEEWERDEPGRIVVGRTPEEG
;
A
#
# COMPACT_ATOMS: atom_id res chain seq x y z
N MET A 1 -19.75 10.01 4.20
CA MET A 1 -19.31 9.25 3.01
C MET A 1 -20.11 9.52 1.73
N ALA A 2 -21.29 10.16 1.75
CA ALA A 2 -21.92 10.58 0.50
C ALA A 2 -21.00 11.56 -0.24
N GLY A 3 -20.77 11.34 -1.54
CA GLY A 3 -19.91 12.19 -2.36
C GLY A 3 -18.44 11.75 -2.48
N ILE A 4 -18.01 10.70 -1.77
CA ILE A 4 -16.67 10.12 -2.01
C ILE A 4 -16.69 9.34 -3.35
N PRO A 5 -15.72 9.54 -4.24
CA PRO A 5 -15.63 8.80 -5.50
C PRO A 5 -15.46 7.29 -5.27
N GLN A 6 -16.26 6.48 -5.96
CA GLN A 6 -16.20 5.03 -5.84
C GLN A 6 -14.81 4.42 -6.12
N PRO A 7 -14.04 4.86 -7.13
CA PRO A 7 -12.70 4.32 -7.36
C PRO A 7 -11.75 4.50 -6.17
N TRP A 8 -11.94 5.58 -5.40
CA TRP A 8 -11.17 5.82 -4.18
C TRP A 8 -11.58 4.88 -3.05
N LEU A 9 -12.87 4.55 -2.94
CA LEU A 9 -13.35 3.55 -1.98
C LEU A 9 -12.90 2.14 -2.34
N ASP A 10 -12.84 1.81 -3.64
CA ASP A 10 -12.35 0.52 -4.11
C ASP A 10 -10.85 0.35 -3.77
N GLU A 11 -10.06 1.41 -3.97
CA GLU A 11 -8.64 1.48 -3.57
C GLU A 11 -8.47 1.31 -2.05
N LEU A 12 -9.28 2.02 -1.24
CA LEU A 12 -9.29 1.91 0.22
C LEU A 12 -9.73 0.51 0.69
N GLY A 13 -10.63 -0.12 -0.06
CA GLY A 13 -11.17 -1.45 0.24
C GLY A 13 -10.19 -2.58 -0.04
N ASP A 14 -9.10 -2.33 -0.79
CA ASP A 14 -8.03 -3.30 -1.02
C ASP A 14 -7.09 -3.39 0.19
N GLN A 15 -7.61 -4.02 1.24
CA GLN A 15 -6.89 -4.26 2.49
C GLN A 15 -5.60 -5.05 2.30
N SER A 16 -5.59 -6.02 1.38
CA SER A 16 -4.39 -6.83 1.12
C SER A 16 -3.26 -5.96 0.54
N ALA A 17 -3.58 -5.09 -0.41
CA ALA A 17 -2.59 -4.15 -0.95
C ALA A 17 -2.13 -3.14 0.11
N LEU A 18 -3.05 -2.63 0.95
CA LEU A 18 -2.73 -1.74 2.06
C LEU A 18 -1.74 -2.38 3.04
N VAL A 19 -2.01 -3.60 3.51
CA VAL A 19 -1.11 -4.32 4.43
C VAL A 19 0.23 -4.63 3.78
N THR A 20 0.28 -4.94 2.48
CA THR A 20 1.53 -5.27 1.78
C THR A 20 2.42 -4.03 1.56
N ASN A 21 1.83 -2.85 1.34
CA ASN A 21 2.56 -1.60 1.12
C ASN A 21 1.83 -0.40 1.73
N PRO A 22 1.86 -0.24 3.07
CA PRO A 22 1.06 0.79 3.76
C PRO A 22 1.34 2.21 3.27
N ASP A 23 2.61 2.60 3.22
CA ASP A 23 3.02 3.94 2.81
C ASP A 23 2.71 4.22 1.33
N GLY A 24 3.01 3.25 0.46
CA GLY A 24 2.78 3.42 -0.98
C GLY A 24 1.30 3.55 -1.32
N ARG A 25 0.44 2.76 -0.68
CA ARG A 25 -1.01 2.82 -0.92
C ARG A 25 -1.66 4.05 -0.28
N ALA A 26 -1.18 4.51 0.88
CA ALA A 26 -1.59 5.79 1.44
C ALA A 26 -1.26 6.97 0.52
N ALA A 27 -0.07 6.96 -0.11
CA ALA A 27 0.30 7.98 -1.10
C ALA A 27 -0.63 7.98 -2.33
N VAL A 28 -1.04 6.79 -2.81
CA VAL A 28 -2.02 6.67 -3.91
C VAL A 28 -3.38 7.23 -3.51
N LEU A 29 -3.89 6.87 -2.32
CA LEU A 29 -5.15 7.40 -1.79
C LEU A 29 -5.14 8.93 -1.67
N ASN A 30 -4.03 9.51 -1.19
CA ASN A 30 -3.86 10.96 -1.11
C ASN A 30 -3.88 11.63 -2.49
N GLU A 31 -3.14 11.08 -3.47
CA GLU A 31 -3.14 11.61 -4.83
C GLU A 31 -4.50 11.51 -5.51
N MET A 32 -5.22 10.41 -5.30
CA MET A 32 -6.58 10.26 -5.82
C MET A 32 -7.54 11.29 -5.20
N ALA A 33 -7.43 11.56 -3.90
CA ALA A 33 -8.22 12.59 -3.21
C ALA A 33 -7.93 13.99 -3.77
N TYR A 34 -6.65 14.36 -3.90
CA TYR A 34 -6.27 15.63 -4.50
C TYR A 34 -6.69 15.73 -5.98
N ALA A 35 -6.61 14.64 -6.74
CA ALA A 35 -7.05 14.61 -8.13
C ALA A 35 -8.56 14.85 -8.25
N ALA A 36 -9.37 14.23 -7.38
CA ALA A 36 -10.82 14.46 -7.33
C ALA A 36 -11.15 15.93 -6.98
N SER A 37 -10.43 16.51 -6.00
CA SER A 37 -10.59 17.92 -5.64
C SER A 37 -10.22 18.86 -6.79
N ARG A 38 -9.11 18.60 -7.50
CA ARG A 38 -8.71 19.37 -8.69
C ARG A 38 -9.75 19.30 -9.81
N ARG A 39 -10.42 18.16 -9.97
CA ARG A 39 -11.54 17.98 -10.91
C ARG A 39 -12.87 18.57 -10.40
N ARG A 40 -12.89 19.10 -9.16
CA ARG A 40 -14.08 19.61 -8.47
C ARG A 40 -15.18 18.56 -8.30
N GLU A 41 -14.80 17.29 -8.19
CA GLU A 41 -15.70 16.18 -7.90
C GLU A 41 -16.09 16.14 -6.41
N VAL A 42 -15.23 16.69 -5.56
CA VAL A 42 -15.39 16.76 -4.11
C VAL A 42 -15.12 18.18 -3.61
N ASP A 43 -15.80 18.57 -2.54
CA ASP A 43 -15.53 19.82 -1.83
C ASP A 43 -14.39 19.66 -0.81
N ALA A 44 -14.05 20.74 -0.11
CA ALA A 44 -12.97 20.74 0.87
C ALA A 44 -13.26 19.86 2.09
N GLY A 45 -14.52 19.68 2.48
CA GLY A 45 -14.90 18.82 3.60
C GLY A 45 -14.70 17.35 3.23
N VAL A 46 -15.22 16.94 2.08
CA VAL A 46 -15.03 15.57 1.57
C VAL A 46 -13.55 15.28 1.29
N LEU A 47 -12.77 16.27 0.81
CA LEU A 47 -11.32 16.13 0.68
C LEU A 47 -10.65 15.86 2.04
N SER A 48 -11.02 16.60 3.09
CA SER A 48 -10.49 16.39 4.45
C SER A 48 -10.79 14.97 4.92
N ASP A 49 -12.05 14.54 4.81
CA ASP A 49 -12.48 13.20 5.20
C ASP A 49 -11.67 12.11 4.48
N MET A 50 -11.43 12.27 3.16
CA MET A 50 -10.63 11.31 2.39
C MET A 50 -9.19 11.24 2.87
N LEU A 51 -8.55 12.37 3.16
CA LEU A 51 -7.15 12.39 3.64
C LEU A 51 -7.04 11.82 5.06
N GLU A 52 -8.00 12.12 5.93
CA GLU A 52 -8.06 11.57 7.29
C GLU A 52 -8.26 10.05 7.27
N LEU A 53 -9.15 9.55 6.41
CA LEU A 53 -9.36 8.11 6.23
C LEU A 53 -8.12 7.43 5.62
N ALA A 54 -7.40 8.08 4.70
CA ALA A 54 -6.16 7.55 4.14
C ALA A 54 -5.07 7.38 5.22
N GLU A 55 -4.92 8.36 6.13
CA GLU A 55 -3.97 8.25 7.24
C GLU A 55 -4.40 7.21 8.29
N ALA A 56 -5.69 7.13 8.58
CA ALA A 56 -6.23 6.09 9.47
C ALA A 56 -5.98 4.68 8.89
N ALA A 57 -6.22 4.49 7.59
CA ALA A 57 -5.95 3.24 6.88
C ALA A 57 -4.45 2.91 6.87
N ARG A 58 -3.58 3.90 6.65
CA ARG A 58 -2.13 3.75 6.75
C ARG A 58 -1.70 3.26 8.13
N THR A 59 -2.22 3.90 9.19
CA THR A 59 -1.87 3.56 10.58
C THR A 59 -2.30 2.14 10.92
N TRP A 60 -3.51 1.73 10.53
CA TRP A 60 -3.97 0.35 10.68
C TRP A 60 -3.09 -0.63 9.88
N ALA A 61 -2.84 -0.34 8.60
CA ALA A 61 -2.08 -1.21 7.72
C ALA A 61 -0.62 -1.39 8.17
N LEU A 62 -0.01 -0.40 8.80
CA LEU A 62 1.32 -0.53 9.41
C LEU A 62 1.35 -1.57 10.53
N LEU A 63 0.34 -1.56 11.41
CA LEU A 63 0.22 -2.55 12.48
C LEU A 63 0.04 -3.97 11.92
N GLU A 64 -0.85 -4.12 10.94
CA GLU A 64 -1.10 -5.39 10.27
C GLU A 64 0.11 -5.87 9.46
N HIS A 65 0.87 -4.95 8.86
CA HIS A 65 2.11 -5.26 8.15
C HIS A 65 3.13 -5.90 9.09
N GLU A 66 3.32 -5.30 10.27
CA GLU A 66 4.20 -5.83 11.31
C GLU A 66 3.73 -7.21 11.80
N GLU A 67 2.42 -7.40 12.02
CA GLU A 67 1.85 -8.70 12.40
C GLU A 67 2.05 -9.75 11.30
N ALA A 68 1.81 -9.38 10.03
CA ALA A 68 1.96 -10.27 8.89
C ALA A 68 3.42 -10.75 8.72
N TRP A 69 4.41 -9.90 9.03
CA TRP A 69 5.81 -10.32 9.13
C TRP A 69 6.06 -11.24 10.33
N ALA A 70 5.50 -10.91 11.49
CA ALA A 70 5.69 -11.68 12.72
C ALA A 70 5.15 -13.12 12.62
N ILE A 71 4.03 -13.32 11.91
CA ILE A 71 3.42 -14.64 11.70
C ILE A 71 3.94 -15.36 10.45
N GLY A 72 4.88 -14.75 9.70
CA GLY A 72 5.47 -15.31 8.50
C GLY A 72 4.54 -15.37 7.28
N LEU A 73 3.46 -14.58 7.26
CA LEU A 73 2.58 -14.45 6.11
C LEU A 73 3.25 -13.62 5.00
N LEU A 74 3.94 -12.54 5.39
CA LEU A 74 4.88 -11.84 4.53
C LEU A 74 6.27 -12.44 4.74
N ARG A 75 6.94 -12.76 3.64
CA ARG A 75 8.33 -13.24 3.65
C ARG A 75 9.13 -12.52 2.57
N TYR A 76 10.39 -12.26 2.86
CA TYR A 76 11.36 -12.05 1.79
C TYR A 76 11.67 -13.43 1.23
N GLU A 77 11.32 -13.66 -0.03
CA GLU A 77 11.83 -14.84 -0.72
C GLU A 77 13.33 -14.62 -0.94
N SER A 78 14.16 -15.33 -0.18
CA SER A 78 15.61 -15.20 -0.29
C SER A 78 16.07 -15.75 -1.63
N ALA A 79 17.10 -15.16 -2.23
CA ALA A 79 17.69 -15.67 -3.47
C ALA A 79 18.07 -17.16 -3.37
N GLU A 80 18.44 -17.63 -2.17
CA GLU A 80 18.74 -19.04 -1.88
C GLU A 80 17.51 -19.95 -1.95
N GLU A 81 16.32 -19.47 -1.55
CA GLU A 81 15.06 -20.23 -1.65
C GLU A 81 14.64 -20.39 -3.12
N TRP A 82 14.84 -19.34 -3.94
CA TRP A 82 14.64 -19.39 -5.39
C TRP A 82 15.61 -20.32 -6.11
N GLU A 83 16.90 -20.31 -5.73
CA GLU A 83 17.93 -21.16 -6.34
C GLU A 83 17.74 -22.64 -6.00
N ARG A 84 17.13 -22.93 -4.84
CA ARG A 84 16.75 -24.29 -4.43
C ARG A 84 15.54 -24.82 -5.19
N ASP A 85 14.55 -23.97 -5.46
CA ASP A 85 13.29 -24.38 -6.09
C ASP A 85 13.37 -24.33 -7.64
N GLU A 86 14.22 -23.47 -8.23
CA GLU A 86 14.52 -23.40 -9.68
C GLU A 86 16.03 -23.22 -9.97
N PRO A 87 16.85 -24.28 -9.85
CA PRO A 87 18.29 -24.17 -10.08
C PRO A 87 18.60 -23.74 -11.53
N GLY A 88 19.24 -22.57 -11.69
CA GLY A 88 19.74 -22.05 -12.97
C GLY A 88 19.07 -20.78 -13.50
N ARG A 89 18.11 -20.18 -12.78
CA ARG A 89 17.52 -18.89 -13.15
C ARG A 89 18.44 -17.74 -12.76
N ILE A 90 18.88 -16.93 -13.73
CA ILE A 90 19.71 -15.74 -13.47
C ILE A 90 18.85 -14.67 -12.78
N VAL A 91 19.06 -14.45 -11.49
CA VAL A 91 18.41 -13.39 -10.72
C VAL A 91 19.26 -12.12 -10.81
N VAL A 92 18.80 -11.12 -11.57
CA VAL A 92 19.47 -9.80 -11.63
C VAL A 92 18.89 -8.91 -10.54
N GLY A 93 19.38 -9.07 -9.31
CA GLY A 93 19.13 -8.17 -8.19
C GLY A 93 20.42 -7.41 -7.84
N ARG A 94 20.37 -6.08 -7.73
CA ARG A 94 21.49 -5.31 -7.18
C ARG A 94 21.66 -5.73 -5.72
N THR A 95 22.84 -6.23 -5.37
CA THR A 95 23.29 -6.35 -3.98
C THR A 95 23.08 -5.01 -3.27
N PRO A 96 22.43 -4.97 -2.10
CA PRO A 96 22.58 -3.82 -1.20
C PRO A 96 24.04 -3.80 -0.77
N GLU A 97 24.73 -2.70 -1.03
CA GLU A 97 26.08 -2.49 -0.51
C GLU A 97 25.97 -2.40 1.01
N GLU A 98 26.57 -3.35 1.72
CA GLU A 98 26.79 -3.25 3.16
C GLU A 98 27.79 -2.10 3.40
N GLY A 99 27.33 -1.04 4.10
CA GLY A 99 28.13 0.10 4.52
C GLY A 99 27.67 0.64 5.86
#